data_AF-A0A9D2AZB5-F1
#
_entry.id   AF-A0A9D2AZB5-F1
#
_cell.length_a   1.000
_cell.length_b   1.000
_cell.length_c   1.000
_cell.angle_alpha   90.00
_cell.angle_beta   90.00
_cell.angle_gamma   90.00
#
_symmetry.space_group_name_H-M   'P 1'
#
loop_
_entity.id
_entity.type
_entity.pdbx_description
1 polymer ?
#
loop_
_entity_poly.entity_id
_entity_poly.type
_entity_poly.pdbx_seq_one_letter_code
_entity_poly.pdbx_strand_id
1 'polypeptide(L)'
;MIFFLKLVLAHLIADFILQPSSWVVDKERFKVRSLKLYLHLLIHGALVLVLLWDFSYWPLALSIAITHGLIDVLKLYGQKTSSKGIWFFIDQTLHLASILFLASVFIEAIPEIRSFPIEESFWVYLTAIIFITFVSGICIQVLLKDWSSSIDQSHDESLINAGKYIGILERLFVFTFVVSGYWEGIGFLLAAKSIFRFGDLKESKDRKLTEYILIGTLLSFAIATASGMLVLALVS
;
A
#
# COMPACT_ATOMS: atom_id res chain seq x y z
N MET A 1 20.36 -4.01 2.64
CA MET A 1 19.09 -3.31 2.92
C MET A 1 18.49 -2.68 1.66
N ILE A 2 19.20 -1.75 1.02
CA ILE A 2 18.70 -1.00 -0.15
C ILE A 2 18.19 -1.88 -1.30
N PHE A 3 18.90 -2.98 -1.59
CA PHE A 3 18.51 -3.93 -2.63
C PHE A 3 17.09 -4.48 -2.41
N PHE A 4 16.81 -5.03 -1.23
CA PHE A 4 15.49 -5.53 -0.86
C PHE A 4 14.43 -4.41 -0.90
N LEU A 5 14.77 -3.22 -0.41
CA LEU A 5 13.85 -2.08 -0.40
C LEU A 5 13.40 -1.67 -1.81
N LYS A 6 14.32 -1.69 -2.78
CA LYS A 6 13.99 -1.41 -4.20
C LYS A 6 13.06 -2.46 -4.79
N LEU A 7 13.18 -3.73 -4.39
CA LEU A 7 12.26 -4.79 -4.83
C LEU A 7 10.87 -4.61 -4.20
N VAL A 8 10.80 -4.26 -2.92
CA VAL A 8 9.54 -3.90 -2.25
C VAL A 8 8.91 -2.69 -2.95
N LEU A 9 9.69 -1.66 -3.25
CA LEU A 9 9.22 -0.48 -3.97
C LEU A 9 8.69 -0.82 -5.37
N ALA A 10 9.37 -1.70 -6.12
CA ALA A 10 8.90 -2.19 -7.42
C ALA A 10 7.50 -2.83 -7.27
N HIS A 11 7.35 -3.72 -6.29
CA HIS A 11 6.08 -4.38 -5.98
C HIS A 11 4.98 -3.36 -5.65
N LEU A 12 5.27 -2.40 -4.76
CA LEU A 12 4.28 -1.39 -4.37
C LEU A 12 3.82 -0.53 -5.55
N ILE A 13 4.75 -0.10 -6.41
CA ILE A 13 4.42 0.68 -7.60
C ILE A 13 3.57 -0.15 -8.57
N ALA A 14 3.97 -1.39 -8.84
CA ALA A 14 3.29 -2.26 -9.78
C ALA A 14 1.84 -2.55 -9.35
N ASP A 15 1.64 -3.01 -8.11
CA ASP A 15 0.33 -3.48 -7.63
C ASP A 15 -0.62 -2.34 -7.27
N PHE A 16 -0.14 -1.23 -6.71
CA PHE A 16 -1.01 -0.20 -6.15
C PHE A 16 -1.10 1.09 -6.99
N ILE A 17 -0.15 1.31 -7.90
CA ILE A 17 -0.13 2.51 -8.75
C ILE A 17 -0.39 2.14 -10.21
N LEU A 18 0.31 1.11 -10.73
CA LEU A 18 0.27 0.75 -12.15
C LEU A 18 -0.72 -0.35 -12.51
N GLN A 19 -1.49 -0.86 -11.54
CA GLN A 19 -2.58 -1.81 -11.77
C GLN A 19 -3.94 -1.13 -11.56
N PRO A 20 -4.59 -0.64 -12.63
CA PRO A 20 -5.92 -0.05 -12.53
C PRO A 20 -6.98 -1.08 -12.09
N SER A 21 -8.04 -0.61 -11.43
CA SER A 21 -9.16 -1.47 -11.02
C SER A 21 -9.82 -2.22 -12.19
N SER A 22 -9.79 -1.66 -13.40
CA SER A 22 -10.29 -2.32 -14.61
C SER A 22 -9.50 -3.59 -14.95
N TRP A 23 -8.19 -3.63 -14.66
CA TRP A 23 -7.38 -4.84 -14.86
C TRP A 23 -7.70 -5.89 -13.82
N VAL A 24 -7.93 -5.48 -12.57
CA VAL A 24 -8.36 -6.41 -11.51
C VAL A 24 -9.67 -7.10 -11.89
N VAL A 25 -10.66 -6.32 -12.34
CA VAL A 25 -11.95 -6.87 -12.81
C VAL A 25 -11.77 -7.82 -14.00
N ASP A 26 -10.91 -7.47 -14.96
CA ASP A 26 -10.62 -8.30 -16.13
C ASP A 26 -9.94 -9.63 -15.73
N LYS A 27 -8.95 -9.59 -14.83
CA LYS A 27 -8.27 -10.76 -14.28
C LYS A 27 -9.23 -11.65 -13.49
N GLU A 28 -10.12 -11.08 -12.68
CA GLU A 28 -11.12 -11.86 -11.95
C GLU A 28 -12.11 -12.57 -12.89
N ARG A 29 -12.46 -11.93 -14.02
CA ARG A 29 -13.41 -12.47 -15.00
C ARG A 29 -12.78 -13.55 -15.90
N PHE A 30 -11.61 -13.29 -16.47
CA PHE A 30 -10.99 -14.15 -17.48
C PHE A 30 -9.86 -15.02 -16.92
N LYS A 31 -9.43 -14.80 -15.67
CA LYS A 31 -8.38 -15.54 -14.98
C LYS A 31 -7.09 -15.57 -15.80
N VAL A 32 -6.48 -16.75 -15.99
CA VAL A 32 -5.27 -16.93 -16.81
C VAL A 32 -5.45 -16.55 -18.28
N ARG A 33 -6.70 -16.41 -18.78
CA ARG A 33 -6.94 -15.94 -20.15
C ARG A 33 -6.90 -14.41 -20.27
N SER A 34 -6.80 -13.68 -19.17
CA SER A 34 -6.68 -12.22 -19.17
C SER A 34 -5.29 -11.80 -19.68
N LEU A 35 -5.26 -11.04 -20.76
CA LEU A 35 -4.01 -10.39 -21.22
C LEU A 35 -3.47 -9.38 -20.20
N LYS A 36 -4.34 -8.81 -19.35
CA LYS A 36 -3.94 -7.87 -18.31
C LYS A 36 -3.13 -8.52 -17.20
N LEU A 37 -3.30 -9.82 -16.96
CA LEU A 37 -2.42 -10.59 -16.08
C LEU A 37 -0.99 -10.55 -16.59
N TYR A 38 -0.74 -10.94 -17.84
CA TYR A 38 0.62 -11.00 -18.40
C TYR A 38 1.27 -9.63 -18.53
N LEU A 39 0.49 -8.60 -18.90
CA LEU A 39 0.99 -7.22 -18.92
C LEU A 39 1.40 -6.74 -17.51
N HIS A 40 0.65 -7.13 -16.48
CA HIS A 40 1.00 -6.85 -15.08
C HIS A 40 2.31 -7.53 -14.68
N LEU A 41 2.53 -8.80 -15.06
CA LEU A 41 3.78 -9.50 -14.78
C LEU A 41 4.98 -8.87 -15.50
N LEU A 42 4.78 -8.40 -16.72
CA LEU A 42 5.80 -7.67 -17.47
C LEU A 42 6.19 -6.37 -16.76
N ILE A 43 5.21 -5.63 -16.22
CA ILE A 43 5.46 -4.40 -15.45
C ILE A 43 6.31 -4.69 -14.21
N HIS A 44 6.01 -5.77 -13.48
CA HIS A 44 6.79 -6.20 -12.32
C HIS A 44 8.26 -6.46 -12.69
N GLY A 45 8.51 -7.30 -13.69
CA GLY A 45 9.87 -7.58 -14.16
C GLY A 45 10.61 -6.33 -14.66
N ALA A 46 9.92 -5.47 -15.43
CA ALA A 46 10.48 -4.22 -15.93
C ALA A 46 10.85 -3.24 -14.81
N LEU A 47 9.98 -3.08 -13.80
CA LEU A 47 10.25 -2.19 -12.66
C LEU A 47 11.45 -2.65 -11.84
N VAL A 48 11.64 -3.96 -11.66
CA VAL A 48 12.83 -4.49 -10.98
C VAL A 48 14.10 -4.06 -11.70
N LEU A 49 14.16 -4.21 -13.03
CA LEU A 49 15.34 -3.81 -13.82
C LEU A 49 15.55 -2.29 -13.81
N VAL A 50 14.48 -1.51 -13.87
CA VAL A 50 14.56 -0.04 -13.84
C VAL A 50 15.05 0.47 -12.48
N LEU A 51 14.52 -0.05 -11.37
CA LEU A 51 14.88 0.42 -10.03
C LEU A 51 16.26 -0.05 -9.58
N LEU A 52 16.66 -1.26 -9.97
CA LEU A 52 18.03 -1.75 -9.75
C LEU A 52 19.03 -1.08 -10.68
N TRP A 53 18.58 -0.63 -11.86
CA TRP A 53 19.39 0.03 -12.89
C TRP A 53 20.57 -0.84 -13.38
N ASP A 54 20.37 -2.15 -13.45
CA ASP A 54 21.38 -3.09 -13.93
C ASP A 54 20.68 -4.30 -14.59
N PHE A 55 20.97 -4.50 -15.88
CA PHE A 55 20.36 -5.56 -16.66
C PHE A 55 20.86 -6.96 -16.25
N SER A 56 21.97 -7.06 -15.52
CA SER A 56 22.50 -8.32 -14.98
C SER A 56 21.49 -9.00 -14.04
N TYR A 57 20.54 -8.24 -13.47
CA TYR A 57 19.44 -8.75 -12.65
C TYR A 57 18.24 -9.29 -13.46
N TRP A 58 18.34 -9.46 -14.79
CA TRP A 58 17.25 -10.07 -15.58
C TRP A 58 16.78 -11.44 -15.07
N PRO A 59 17.62 -12.34 -14.52
CA PRO A 59 17.14 -13.61 -13.97
C PRO A 59 16.29 -13.40 -12.71
N LEU A 60 16.65 -12.43 -11.87
CA LEU A 60 15.87 -12.04 -10.69
C LEU A 60 14.54 -11.42 -11.11
N ALA A 61 14.55 -10.49 -12.08
CA ALA A 61 13.35 -9.85 -12.60
C ALA A 61 12.36 -10.86 -13.18
N LEU A 62 12.88 -11.84 -13.94
CA LEU A 62 12.08 -12.95 -14.46
C LEU A 62 11.54 -13.84 -13.34
N SER A 63 12.38 -14.16 -12.35
CA SER A 63 11.97 -14.96 -11.18
C SER A 63 10.85 -14.28 -10.40
N ILE A 64 10.96 -12.98 -10.13
CA ILE A 64 9.92 -12.16 -9.48
C ILE A 64 8.64 -12.16 -10.31
N ALA A 65 8.72 -11.91 -11.62
CA ALA A 65 7.55 -11.91 -12.48
C ALA A 65 6.81 -13.26 -12.48
N ILE A 66 7.56 -14.37 -12.48
CA ILE A 66 7.00 -15.72 -12.42
C ILE A 66 6.37 -15.98 -11.05
N THR A 67 7.09 -15.76 -9.93
CA THR A 67 6.55 -16.01 -8.59
C THR A 67 5.34 -15.13 -8.29
N HIS A 68 5.39 -13.86 -8.69
CA HIS A 68 4.25 -12.93 -8.60
C HIS A 68 3.05 -13.50 -9.38
N GLY A 69 3.27 -13.94 -10.62
CA GLY A 69 2.21 -14.53 -11.44
C GLY A 69 1.60 -15.79 -10.84
N LEU A 70 2.41 -16.65 -10.23
CA LEU A 70 1.93 -17.84 -9.53
C LEU A 70 1.04 -17.48 -8.33
N ILE A 71 1.45 -16.47 -7.53
CA ILE A 71 0.68 -15.99 -6.38
C ILE A 71 -0.62 -15.32 -6.84
N ASP A 72 -0.57 -14.47 -7.86
CA ASP A 72 -1.75 -13.83 -8.46
C ASP A 72 -2.75 -14.90 -8.96
N VAL A 73 -2.27 -15.93 -9.65
CA VAL A 73 -3.10 -17.05 -10.11
C VAL A 73 -3.68 -17.81 -8.91
N LEU A 74 -2.89 -18.13 -7.89
CA LEU A 74 -3.37 -18.79 -6.68
C LEU A 74 -4.52 -17.99 -6.05
N LYS A 75 -4.37 -16.68 -5.90
CA LYS A 75 -5.42 -15.78 -5.41
C LYS A 75 -6.66 -15.83 -6.28
N LEU A 76 -6.52 -15.73 -7.62
CA LEU A 76 -7.64 -15.71 -8.56
C LEU A 76 -8.53 -16.97 -8.48
N TYR A 77 -7.96 -18.13 -8.19
CA TYR A 77 -8.71 -19.38 -8.04
C TYR A 77 -9.13 -19.66 -6.59
N GLY A 78 -8.40 -19.15 -5.60
CA GLY A 78 -8.67 -19.35 -4.18
C GLY A 78 -9.71 -18.39 -3.59
N GLN A 79 -9.79 -17.16 -4.11
CA GLN A 79 -10.65 -16.12 -3.53
C GLN A 79 -12.14 -16.33 -3.85
N LYS A 80 -12.99 -16.10 -2.84
CA LYS A 80 -14.46 -16.04 -2.96
C LYS A 80 -14.93 -14.66 -2.53
N THR A 81 -16.15 -14.27 -2.90
CA THR A 81 -16.71 -12.95 -2.56
C THR A 81 -16.65 -12.64 -1.06
N SER A 82 -16.92 -13.63 -0.21
CA SER A 82 -16.87 -13.50 1.26
C SER A 82 -15.44 -13.46 1.82
N SER A 83 -14.46 -14.05 1.15
CA SER A 83 -13.08 -14.14 1.63
C SER A 83 -12.12 -13.18 0.93
N LYS A 84 -12.61 -12.28 0.05
CA LYS A 84 -11.76 -11.35 -0.71
C LYS A 84 -10.82 -10.52 0.17
N GLY A 85 -11.29 -10.05 1.33
CA GLY A 85 -10.45 -9.26 2.25
C GLY A 85 -9.31 -10.07 2.86
N ILE A 86 -9.59 -11.32 3.27
CA ILE A 86 -8.57 -12.24 3.81
C ILE A 86 -7.55 -12.59 2.71
N TRP A 87 -8.03 -12.90 1.50
CA TRP A 87 -7.15 -13.20 0.37
C TRP A 87 -6.28 -12.02 -0.06
N PHE A 88 -6.73 -10.78 0.13
CA PHE A 88 -5.88 -9.62 -0.07
C PHE A 88 -4.65 -9.64 0.86
N PHE A 89 -4.82 -9.91 2.15
CA PHE A 89 -3.70 -9.99 3.09
C PHE A 89 -2.80 -11.20 2.87
N ILE A 90 -3.38 -12.37 2.55
CA ILE A 90 -2.62 -13.58 2.20
C ILE A 90 -1.74 -13.31 0.97
N ASP A 91 -2.33 -12.74 -0.08
CA ASP A 91 -1.64 -12.39 -1.33
C ASP A 91 -0.45 -11.45 -1.08
N GLN A 92 -0.66 -10.34 -0.38
CA GLN A 92 0.42 -9.40 -0.07
C GLN A 92 1.53 -10.02 0.80
N THR A 93 1.16 -10.90 1.74
CA THR A 93 2.13 -11.62 2.58
C THR A 93 2.97 -12.57 1.74
N LEU A 94 2.35 -13.33 0.83
CA LEU A 94 3.05 -14.24 -0.08
C LEU A 94 3.99 -13.49 -1.02
N HIS A 95 3.56 -12.35 -1.57
CA HIS A 95 4.41 -11.52 -2.43
C HIS A 95 5.64 -11.02 -1.66
N LEU A 96 5.46 -10.42 -0.49
CA LEU A 96 6.58 -9.96 0.34
C LEU A 96 7.51 -11.10 0.77
N ALA A 97 6.97 -12.26 1.15
CA ALA A 97 7.76 -13.43 1.48
C ALA A 97 8.56 -13.95 0.27
N SER A 98 7.97 -13.95 -0.92
CA SER A 98 8.64 -14.34 -2.16
C SER A 98 9.76 -13.37 -2.53
N ILE A 99 9.53 -12.06 -2.37
CA ILE A 99 10.55 -11.02 -2.60
C ILE A 99 11.70 -11.20 -1.61
N LEU A 100 11.42 -11.44 -0.33
CA LEU A 100 12.45 -11.68 0.68
C LEU A 100 13.30 -12.91 0.35
N PHE A 101 12.64 -14.01 -0.04
CA PHE A 101 13.32 -15.25 -0.43
C PHE A 101 14.18 -15.05 -1.69
N LEU A 102 13.63 -14.45 -2.75
CA LEU A 102 14.39 -14.19 -3.97
C LEU A 102 15.53 -13.19 -3.72
N ALA A 103 15.31 -12.18 -2.87
CA ALA A 103 16.35 -11.25 -2.50
C ALA A 103 17.52 -11.95 -1.79
N SER A 104 17.27 -12.91 -0.89
CA SER A 104 18.33 -13.63 -0.19
C SER A 104 19.09 -14.60 -1.09
N VAL A 105 18.42 -15.21 -2.08
CA VAL A 105 19.08 -16.10 -3.05
C VAL A 105 19.98 -15.32 -4.02
N PHE A 106 19.57 -14.13 -4.45
CA PHE A 106 20.28 -13.34 -5.46
C PHE A 106 21.28 -12.32 -4.90
N ILE A 107 21.34 -12.14 -3.57
CA ILE A 107 22.22 -11.12 -2.95
C ILE A 107 23.71 -11.38 -3.22
N GLU A 108 24.12 -12.65 -3.31
CA GLU A 108 25.53 -13.05 -3.54
C GLU A 108 25.88 -13.22 -5.02
N ALA A 109 24.89 -13.17 -5.92
CA ALA A 109 25.07 -13.59 -7.31
C ALA A 109 25.76 -12.54 -8.21
N ILE A 110 25.90 -11.29 -7.77
CA ILE A 110 26.45 -10.21 -8.62
C ILE A 110 27.50 -9.40 -7.84
N PRO A 111 28.78 -9.43 -8.28
CA PRO A 111 29.84 -8.62 -7.71
C PRO A 111 29.69 -7.18 -8.22
N GLU A 112 29.66 -6.23 -7.29
CA GLU A 112 29.57 -4.78 -7.54
C GLU A 112 28.24 -4.27 -8.10
N ILE A 113 27.28 -4.00 -7.22
CA ILE A 113 26.22 -3.04 -7.51
C ILE A 113 26.90 -1.72 -7.90
N ARG A 114 26.87 -1.35 -9.19
CA ARG A 114 27.05 0.04 -9.59
C ARG A 114 25.86 0.81 -9.04
N SER A 115 25.97 1.27 -7.80
CA SER A 115 24.93 2.05 -7.18
C SER A 115 24.77 3.35 -7.94
N PHE A 116 23.54 3.62 -8.37
CA PHE A 116 23.15 4.98 -8.71
C PHE A 116 23.51 5.88 -7.51
N PRO A 117 24.09 7.09 -7.72
CA PRO A 117 24.55 7.95 -6.63
C PRO A 117 23.36 8.66 -5.94
N ILE A 118 22.39 7.87 -5.47
CA ILE A 118 21.25 8.32 -4.69
C ILE A 118 21.43 7.76 -3.28
N GLU A 119 21.29 8.64 -2.29
CA GLU A 119 21.40 8.28 -0.88
C GLU A 119 20.41 7.17 -0.49
N GLU A 120 20.81 6.28 0.41
CA GLU A 120 19.93 5.20 0.87
C GLU A 120 18.65 5.74 1.53
N SER A 121 18.78 6.87 2.24
CA SER A 121 17.68 7.60 2.89
C SER A 121 16.54 7.92 1.92
N PHE A 122 16.87 8.36 0.69
CA PHE A 122 15.89 8.69 -0.34
C PHE A 122 14.96 7.52 -0.64
N TRP A 123 15.50 6.31 -0.77
CA TRP A 123 14.70 5.13 -1.09
C TRP A 123 13.81 4.71 0.08
N VAL A 124 14.27 4.91 1.32
CA VAL A 124 13.49 4.67 2.54
C VAL A 124 12.29 5.61 2.59
N TYR A 125 12.52 6.93 2.43
CA TYR A 125 11.46 7.93 2.40
C TYR A 125 10.48 7.70 1.24
N LEU A 126 10.98 7.44 0.03
CA LEU A 126 10.14 7.21 -1.15
C LEU A 126 9.21 6.00 -0.96
N THR A 127 9.74 4.90 -0.44
CA THR A 127 8.96 3.68 -0.18
C THR A 127 7.89 3.93 0.89
N ALA A 128 8.25 4.63 1.98
CA ALA A 128 7.30 4.99 3.03
C ALA A 128 6.19 5.92 2.52
N ILE A 129 6.52 6.95 1.73
CA ILE A 129 5.54 7.88 1.15
C ILE A 129 4.56 7.15 0.22
N ILE A 130 5.05 6.25 -0.64
CA ILE A 130 4.18 5.43 -1.50
C ILE A 130 3.29 4.52 -0.67
N PHE A 131 3.85 3.86 0.35
CA PHE A 131 3.10 3.00 1.25
C PHE A 131 1.97 3.75 1.97
N ILE A 132 2.26 4.89 2.61
CA ILE A 132 1.24 5.67 3.34
C ILE A 132 0.24 6.34 2.39
N THR A 133 0.60 6.64 1.15
CA THR A 133 -0.32 7.30 0.22
C THR A 133 -1.30 6.31 -0.41
N PHE A 134 -0.79 5.21 -0.96
CA PHE A 134 -1.58 4.29 -1.78
C PHE A 134 -1.97 3.03 -1.01
N VAL A 135 -1.00 2.35 -0.40
CA VAL A 135 -1.17 1.01 0.17
C VAL A 135 -2.03 1.06 1.43
N SER A 136 -1.69 1.94 2.38
CA SER A 136 -2.38 2.03 3.66
C SER A 136 -3.87 2.36 3.49
N GLY A 137 -4.21 3.25 2.56
CA GLY A 137 -5.60 3.61 2.26
C GLY A 137 -6.42 2.41 1.76
N ILE A 138 -5.82 1.53 0.96
CA ILE A 138 -6.45 0.29 0.48
C ILE A 138 -6.57 -0.72 1.62
N CYS A 139 -5.52 -0.91 2.43
CA CYS A 139 -5.57 -1.79 3.60
C CYS A 139 -6.69 -1.38 4.57
N ILE A 140 -6.82 -0.08 4.87
CA ILE A 140 -7.90 0.45 5.72
C ILE A 140 -9.27 0.17 5.09
N GLN A 141 -9.45 0.42 3.79
CA GLN A 141 -10.71 0.11 3.11
C GLN A 141 -11.07 -1.37 3.17
N VAL A 142 -10.09 -2.27 3.01
CA VAL A 142 -10.31 -3.72 3.10
C VAL A 142 -10.69 -4.13 4.52
N LEU A 143 -10.03 -3.60 5.54
CA LEU A 143 -10.30 -3.91 6.96
C LEU A 143 -11.69 -3.42 7.41
N LEU A 144 -12.10 -2.24 6.94
CA LEU A 144 -13.35 -1.61 7.38
C LEU A 144 -14.54 -1.93 6.45
N LYS A 145 -14.37 -2.82 5.48
CA LYS A 145 -15.36 -3.12 4.44
C LYS A 145 -16.73 -3.48 5.02
N ASP A 146 -16.77 -4.39 5.99
CA ASP A 146 -18.03 -4.89 6.55
C ASP A 146 -18.78 -3.81 7.35
N TRP A 147 -18.04 -2.94 8.05
CA TRP A 147 -18.62 -1.77 8.72
C TRP A 147 -19.12 -0.73 7.72
N SER A 148 -18.39 -0.49 6.63
CA SER A 148 -18.83 0.44 5.58
C SER A 148 -20.12 0.01 4.90
N SER A 149 -20.34 -1.31 4.70
CA SER A 149 -21.59 -1.83 4.14
C SER A 149 -22.79 -1.74 5.08
N SER A 150 -22.56 -1.44 6.36
CA SER A 150 -23.60 -1.31 7.39
C SER A 150 -24.08 0.14 7.59
N ILE A 151 -23.55 1.09 6.80
CA ILE A 151 -23.86 2.52 6.81
C ILE A 151 -24.78 2.82 5.62
N ASP A 152 -25.92 3.46 5.87
CA ASP A 152 -26.83 3.91 4.81
C ASP A 152 -26.17 5.04 4.01
N GLN A 153 -25.92 4.82 2.72
CA GLN A 153 -25.30 5.80 1.81
C GLN A 153 -26.31 6.73 1.13
N SER A 154 -27.58 6.68 1.53
CA SER A 154 -28.70 7.25 0.78
C SER A 154 -28.81 8.77 0.79
N HIS A 155 -27.94 9.50 1.51
CA HIS A 155 -28.12 10.94 1.73
C HIS A 155 -26.88 11.85 1.63
N ASP A 156 -25.68 11.36 1.30
CA ASP A 156 -24.49 12.21 1.27
C ASP A 156 -24.11 12.67 -0.15
N GLU A 157 -24.52 13.89 -0.51
CA GLU A 157 -23.93 14.68 -1.61
C GLU A 157 -22.49 15.09 -1.24
N SER A 158 -21.55 14.15 -1.28
CA SER A 158 -20.13 14.43 -1.03
C SER A 158 -19.34 14.59 -2.34
N LEU A 159 -18.30 15.44 -2.29
CA LEU A 159 -17.39 15.61 -3.42
C LEU A 159 -16.70 14.29 -3.78
N ILE A 160 -16.67 13.96 -5.08
CA ILE A 160 -16.08 12.73 -5.60
C ILE A 160 -14.63 12.58 -5.08
N ASN A 161 -14.34 11.46 -4.41
CA ASN A 161 -13.03 11.13 -3.84
C ASN A 161 -12.52 12.02 -2.70
N ALA A 162 -13.31 12.95 -2.14
CA ALA A 162 -12.82 13.84 -1.08
C ALA A 162 -12.25 13.08 0.12
N GLY A 163 -12.94 12.04 0.62
CA GLY A 163 -12.45 11.20 1.72
C GLY A 163 -11.10 10.53 1.45
N LYS A 164 -10.83 10.13 0.19
CA LYS A 164 -9.53 9.55 -0.22
C LYS A 164 -8.41 10.58 -0.06
N TYR A 165 -8.62 11.80 -0.59
CA TYR A 165 -7.61 12.86 -0.53
C TYR A 165 -7.41 13.39 0.89
N ILE A 166 -8.48 13.56 1.67
CA ILE A 166 -8.39 13.92 3.09
C ILE A 166 -7.53 12.90 3.85
N GLY A 167 -7.82 11.60 3.68
CA GLY A 167 -7.03 10.56 4.34
C GLY A 167 -5.56 10.54 3.91
N ILE A 168 -5.24 10.83 2.64
CA ILE A 168 -3.85 10.96 2.17
C ILE A 168 -3.16 12.14 2.87
N LEU A 169 -3.79 13.32 2.87
CA LEU A 169 -3.23 14.52 3.49
C LEU A 169 -2.98 14.33 4.98
N GLU A 170 -3.93 13.74 5.71
CA GLU A 170 -3.77 13.45 7.14
C GLU A 170 -2.57 12.54 7.40
N ARG A 171 -2.42 11.45 6.65
CA ARG A 171 -1.27 10.53 6.83
C ARG A 171 0.05 11.20 6.48
N LEU A 172 0.08 12.04 5.45
CA LEU A 172 1.27 12.81 5.09
C LEU A 172 1.64 13.82 6.18
N PHE A 173 0.67 14.51 6.78
CA PHE A 173 0.92 15.40 7.92
C PHE A 173 1.45 14.65 9.13
N VAL A 174 0.78 13.56 9.54
CA VAL A 174 1.22 12.72 10.67
C VAL A 174 2.63 12.19 10.43
N PHE A 175 2.88 11.62 9.25
CA PHE A 175 4.21 11.13 8.89
C PHE A 175 5.27 12.24 8.96
N THR A 176 4.99 13.41 8.39
CA THR A 176 5.90 14.57 8.40
C THR A 176 6.21 15.03 9.82
N PHE A 177 5.20 15.11 10.68
CA PHE A 177 5.37 15.47 12.09
C PHE A 177 6.28 14.47 12.82
N VAL A 178 6.12 13.17 12.61
CA VAL A 178 6.97 12.14 13.21
C VAL A 178 8.42 12.28 12.74
N VAL A 179 8.66 12.30 11.43
CA VAL A 179 10.05 12.33 10.91
C VAL A 179 10.76 13.66 11.16
N SER A 180 10.01 14.74 11.39
CA SER A 180 10.55 16.06 11.77
C SER A 180 10.70 16.23 13.30
N GLY A 181 10.24 15.27 14.10
CA GLY A 181 10.28 15.33 15.56
C GLY A 181 9.20 16.21 16.23
N TYR A 182 8.23 16.73 15.46
CA TYR A 182 7.14 17.58 15.97
C TYR A 182 5.91 16.76 16.38
N TRP A 183 6.05 15.92 17.40
CA TRP A 183 4.99 15.01 17.86
C TRP A 183 3.70 15.73 18.28
N GLU A 184 3.81 16.97 18.75
CA GLU A 184 2.69 17.82 19.15
C GLU A 184 1.74 18.11 17.98
N GLY A 185 2.27 18.14 16.74
CA GLY A 185 1.48 18.35 15.53
C GLY A 185 0.42 17.26 15.29
N ILE A 186 0.69 16.02 15.73
CA ILE A 186 -0.27 14.91 15.65
C ILE A 186 -1.45 15.17 16.58
N GLY A 187 -1.18 15.64 17.81
CA GLY A 187 -2.19 16.00 18.78
C GLY A 187 -3.07 17.16 18.31
N PHE A 188 -2.46 18.19 17.70
CA PHE A 188 -3.18 19.30 17.08
C PHE A 188 -4.10 18.83 15.96
N LEU A 189 -3.61 17.98 15.06
CA LEU A 189 -4.41 17.45 13.94
C LEU A 189 -5.60 16.61 14.43
N LEU A 190 -5.40 15.76 15.44
CA LEU A 190 -6.48 15.01 16.07
C LEU A 190 -7.54 15.93 16.70
N ALA A 191 -7.09 16.93 17.47
CA ALA A 191 -7.99 17.88 18.13
C ALA A 191 -8.81 18.68 17.10
N ALA A 192 -8.17 19.19 16.04
CA ALA A 192 -8.85 19.90 14.96
C ALA A 192 -9.92 19.01 14.30
N LYS A 193 -9.59 17.74 14.02
CA LYS A 193 -10.53 16.78 13.43
C LYS A 193 -11.71 16.48 14.34
N SER A 194 -11.48 16.35 15.65
CA SER A 194 -12.55 16.17 16.64
C SER A 194 -13.50 17.37 16.66
N ILE A 195 -12.99 18.60 16.61
CA ILE A 195 -13.81 19.83 16.60
C ILE A 195 -14.75 19.86 15.38
N PHE A 196 -14.25 19.58 14.18
CA PHE A 196 -15.09 19.52 12.98
C PHE A 196 -16.16 18.41 13.05
N ARG A 197 -15.90 17.35 13.82
CA ARG A 197 -16.82 16.21 14.01
C ARG A 197 -17.92 16.47 15.04
N PHE A 198 -17.71 17.38 15.99
CA PHE A 198 -18.67 17.62 17.08
C PHE A 198 -20.02 18.16 16.61
N GLY A 199 -20.08 18.81 15.43
CA GLY A 199 -21.33 19.28 14.82
C GLY A 199 -22.25 18.14 14.38
N ASP A 200 -21.67 17.04 13.88
CA ASP A 200 -22.39 15.90 13.27
C ASP A 200 -22.90 14.89 14.31
N LEU A 201 -22.38 14.93 15.56
CA LEU A 201 -22.71 13.97 16.63
C LEU A 201 -24.07 14.17 17.29
N LYS A 202 -24.81 15.23 16.92
CA LYS A 202 -26.06 15.62 17.59
C LYS A 202 -27.28 14.81 17.15
N GLU A 203 -27.22 14.07 16.03
CA GLU A 203 -28.32 13.25 15.54
C GLU A 203 -28.04 11.74 15.72
N SER A 204 -28.98 11.00 16.29
CA SER A 204 -28.82 9.58 16.66
C SER A 204 -28.63 8.62 15.46
N LYS A 205 -28.91 9.09 14.24
CA LYS A 205 -28.69 8.35 12.98
C LYS A 205 -27.20 8.22 12.62
N ASP A 206 -26.33 9.07 13.17
CA ASP A 206 -24.91 9.16 12.79
C ASP A 206 -23.94 8.36 13.67
N ARG A 207 -24.45 7.53 14.60
CA ARG A 207 -23.57 6.78 15.51
C ARG A 207 -22.66 5.79 14.79
N LYS A 208 -23.19 4.97 13.87
CA LYS A 208 -22.39 4.01 13.09
C LYS A 208 -21.38 4.71 12.19
N LEU A 209 -21.77 5.81 11.56
CA LEU A 209 -20.89 6.64 10.73
C LEU A 209 -19.76 7.24 11.56
N THR A 210 -20.07 7.72 12.76
CA THR A 210 -19.10 8.20 13.74
C THR A 210 -18.10 7.14 14.14
N GLU A 211 -18.56 5.96 14.55
CA GLU A 211 -17.70 4.84 14.93
C GLU A 211 -16.79 4.44 13.76
N TYR A 212 -17.33 4.33 12.55
CA TYR A 212 -16.56 4.01 11.34
C TYR A 212 -15.45 5.02 11.07
N ILE A 213 -15.75 6.33 11.12
CA ILE A 213 -14.73 7.36 10.83
C ILE A 213 -13.73 7.48 11.98
N LEU A 214 -14.15 7.31 13.23
CA LEU A 214 -13.26 7.32 14.37
C LEU A 214 -12.25 6.17 14.27
N ILE A 215 -12.71 4.94 14.05
CA ILE A 215 -11.84 3.77 13.91
C ILE A 215 -10.92 3.93 12.70
N GLY A 216 -11.46 4.38 11.56
CA GLY A 216 -10.65 4.61 10.36
C GLY A 216 -9.58 5.67 10.55
N THR A 217 -9.86 6.75 11.28
CA THR A 217 -8.89 7.78 11.61
C THR A 217 -7.80 7.25 12.53
N LEU A 218 -8.17 6.57 13.62
CA LEU A 218 -7.20 6.01 14.56
C LEU A 218 -6.27 5.00 13.89
N LEU A 219 -6.81 4.12 13.06
CA LEU A 219 -6.02 3.16 12.29
C LEU A 219 -5.09 3.86 11.29
N SER A 220 -5.59 4.88 10.58
CA SER A 220 -4.81 5.68 9.63
C SER A 220 -3.64 6.40 10.33
N PHE A 221 -3.87 6.98 11.50
CA PHE A 221 -2.86 7.67 12.29
C PHE A 221 -1.84 6.68 12.85
N ALA A 222 -2.28 5.53 13.37
CA ALA A 222 -1.38 4.49 13.84
C ALA A 222 -0.44 3.99 12.74
N ILE A 223 -0.96 3.73 11.53
CA ILE A 223 -0.13 3.30 10.39
C ILE A 223 0.87 4.39 9.99
N ALA A 224 0.45 5.65 9.89
CA ALA A 224 1.35 6.75 9.52
C ALA A 224 2.44 6.97 10.58
N THR A 225 2.09 6.93 11.86
CA THR A 225 3.04 7.06 12.97
C THR A 225 4.05 5.90 12.97
N ALA A 226 3.57 4.65 12.89
CA ALA A 226 4.45 3.48 12.83
C ALA A 226 5.39 3.52 11.62
N SER A 227 4.89 3.97 10.46
CA SER A 227 5.70 4.14 9.26
C SER A 227 6.79 5.21 9.46
N GLY A 228 6.46 6.34 10.08
CA GLY A 228 7.44 7.39 10.40
C GLY A 228 8.52 6.91 11.37
N MET A 229 8.13 6.18 12.42
CA MET A 229 9.08 5.59 13.37
C MET A 229 9.99 4.56 12.71
N LEU A 230 9.45 3.72 11.82
CA LEU A 230 10.24 2.75 11.05
C LEU A 230 11.26 3.45 10.15
N VAL A 231 10.86 4.55 9.49
CA VAL A 231 11.80 5.35 8.67
C VAL A 231 12.91 5.93 9.52
N LEU A 232 12.60 6.53 10.67
CA LEU A 232 13.62 7.04 11.58
C LEU A 232 14.59 5.92 12.02
N ALA A 233 14.08 4.74 12.36
CA ALA A 233 14.92 3.61 12.75
C ALA A 233 15.82 3.06 11.62
N LEU A 234 15.42 3.22 10.36
CA LEU A 234 16.18 2.76 9.19
C LEU A 234 17.21 3.78 8.66
N VAL A 235 17.02 5.07 8.97
CA VAL A 235 17.87 6.17 8.50
C VAL A 235 18.85 6.66 9.58
N SER A 236 18.61 6.30 10.85
CA SER A 236 19.53 6.57 11.98
C SER A 236 20.77 5.68 11.91
#